data_AF-A0A539DH65-F1
#
_entry.id   AF-A0A539DH65-F1
#
_cell.length_a   1.000
_cell.length_b   1.000
_cell.length_c   1.000
_cell.angle_alpha   90.00
_cell.angle_beta   90.00
_cell.angle_gamma   90.00
#
_symmetry.space_group_name_H-M   'P 1'
#
loop_
_entity.id
_entity.type
_entity.pdbx_description
1 polymer ?
#
loop_
_entity_poly.entity_id
_entity_poly.type
_entity_poly.pdbx_seq_one_letter_code
_entity_poly.pdbx_strand_id
1 'polypeptide(L)'
;MPVEILAGETVRETDGLAMSSRNAYLSAQERAVAGRLNVIMREAVAAIEAGGAIAPALARAEADIRTAGFTGIDYVALHDEAAFEPIGTDALTSPARLLAAVQLGATRLIDNFPVTPDARA
;
A
#
# COMPACT_ATOMS: atom_id res chain seq x y z
N MET A 1 2.59 20.14 -23.10
CA MET A 1 1.35 19.75 -23.82
C MET A 1 0.19 20.52 -23.20
N PRO A 2 -0.75 21.11 -23.95
CA PRO A 2 -1.92 21.76 -23.38
C PRO A 2 -3.00 20.72 -23.06
N VAL A 3 -2.72 19.84 -22.09
CA VAL A 3 -3.61 18.76 -21.65
C VAL A 3 -3.75 18.86 -20.14
N GLU A 4 -4.99 18.80 -19.66
CA GLU A 4 -5.31 18.69 -18.24
C GLU A 4 -5.38 17.21 -17.84
N ILE A 5 -4.74 16.86 -16.73
CA ILE A 5 -4.77 15.50 -16.18
C ILE A 5 -5.72 15.50 -14.98
N LEU A 6 -6.80 14.75 -15.09
CA LEU A 6 -7.75 14.53 -13.99
C LEU A 6 -7.42 13.20 -13.32
N ALA A 7 -7.05 13.23 -12.04
CA ALA A 7 -6.79 12.03 -11.26
C ALA A 7 -8.11 11.32 -10.92
N GLY A 8 -8.16 10.00 -11.14
CA GLY A 8 -9.27 9.15 -10.71
C GLY A 8 -8.91 8.39 -9.44
N GLU A 9 -9.89 8.22 -8.54
CA GLU A 9 -9.71 7.37 -7.36
C GLU A 9 -9.52 5.91 -7.75
N THR A 10 -8.75 5.18 -6.94
CA THR A 10 -8.62 3.73 -7.09
C THR A 10 -9.95 3.06 -6.75
N VAL A 11 -10.63 2.52 -7.76
CA VAL A 11 -11.83 1.70 -7.57
C VAL A 11 -11.42 0.37 -6.93
N ARG A 12 -12.20 -0.07 -5.93
CA ARG A 12 -11.92 -1.26 -5.13
C ARG A 12 -13.08 -2.24 -5.19
N GLU A 13 -12.75 -3.52 -5.12
CA GLU A 13 -13.69 -4.62 -4.93
C GLU A 13 -14.36 -4.52 -3.54
N THR A 14 -15.39 -5.32 -3.30
CA THR A 14 -16.15 -5.32 -2.03
C THR A 14 -15.31 -5.64 -0.79
N ASP A 15 -14.21 -6.36 -0.96
CA ASP A 15 -13.24 -6.69 0.09
C ASP A 15 -12.02 -5.74 0.13
N GLY A 16 -12.05 -4.65 -0.63
CA GLY A 16 -11.03 -3.60 -0.62
C GLY A 16 -9.88 -3.82 -1.60
N LEU A 17 -9.77 -4.98 -2.26
CA LEU A 17 -8.74 -5.20 -3.28
C LEU A 17 -8.87 -4.16 -4.40
N ALA A 18 -7.76 -3.53 -4.80
CA ALA A 18 -7.77 -2.61 -5.94
C ALA A 18 -8.21 -3.34 -7.21
N MET A 19 -9.17 -2.77 -7.95
CA MET A 19 -9.65 -3.36 -9.19
C MET A 19 -8.54 -3.34 -10.23
N SER A 20 -8.29 -4.50 -10.84
CA SER A 20 -7.27 -4.68 -11.86
C SER A 20 -7.66 -5.84 -12.75
N SER A 21 -7.47 -5.69 -14.07
CA SER A 21 -7.67 -6.81 -15.01
C SER A 21 -6.79 -8.01 -14.69
N ARG A 22 -5.64 -7.80 -14.04
CA ARG A 22 -4.74 -8.88 -13.58
C ARG A 22 -5.33 -9.71 -12.44
N ASN A 23 -6.35 -9.20 -11.72
CA ASN A 23 -7.03 -9.99 -10.69
C ASN A 23 -7.71 -11.22 -11.30
N ALA A 24 -8.02 -11.22 -12.60
CA ALA A 24 -8.56 -12.38 -13.32
C ALA A 24 -7.59 -13.56 -13.39
N TYR A 25 -6.30 -13.36 -13.10
CA TYR A 25 -5.28 -14.42 -13.06
C TYR A 25 -5.22 -15.13 -11.71
N LEU A 26 -5.84 -14.56 -10.67
CA LEU A 26 -5.88 -15.15 -9.35
C LEU A 26 -6.88 -16.31 -9.35
N SER A 27 -6.47 -17.46 -8.83
CA SER A 27 -7.39 -18.51 -8.42
C SER A 27 -8.33 -18.00 -7.31
N ALA A 28 -9.42 -18.71 -7.05
CA ALA A 28 -10.35 -18.34 -5.98
C ALA A 28 -9.68 -18.24 -4.60
N GLN A 29 -8.71 -19.12 -4.32
CA GLN A 29 -7.95 -19.11 -3.07
C GLN A 29 -7.00 -17.90 -2.99
N GLU A 30 -6.27 -17.62 -4.07
CA GLU A 30 -5.40 -16.44 -4.14
C GLU A 30 -6.22 -15.15 -4.07
N ARG A 31 -7.41 -15.10 -4.70
CA ARG A 31 -8.30 -13.94 -4.64
C ARG A 31 -8.72 -13.62 -3.22
N ALA A 32 -9.01 -14.64 -2.40
CA ALA A 32 -9.34 -14.45 -0.98
C ALA A 32 -8.14 -13.90 -0.17
N VAL A 33 -6.93 -14.35 -0.48
CA VAL A 33 -5.68 -13.83 0.11
C VAL A 33 -5.40 -12.39 -0.34
N ALA A 34 -5.62 -12.07 -1.62
CA ALA A 34 -5.33 -10.76 -2.19
C ALA A 34 -6.04 -9.62 -1.46
N GLY A 35 -7.28 -9.83 -0.99
CA GLY A 35 -8.01 -8.85 -0.19
C GLY A 35 -7.30 -8.44 1.12
N ARG A 36 -6.42 -9.29 1.65
CA ARG A 36 -5.62 -8.97 2.85
C ARG A 36 -4.64 -7.83 2.62
N LEU A 37 -4.18 -7.59 1.39
CA LEU A 37 -3.23 -6.50 1.09
C LEU A 37 -3.81 -5.14 1.47
N ASN A 38 -5.08 -4.90 1.14
CA ASN A 38 -5.78 -3.66 1.51
C ASN A 38 -5.77 -3.42 3.02
N VAL A 39 -6.12 -4.46 3.78
CA VAL A 39 -6.20 -4.40 5.24
C VAL A 39 -4.83 -4.09 5.84
N ILE A 40 -3.80 -4.82 5.43
CA ILE A 40 -2.44 -4.66 5.96
C ILE A 40 -1.89 -3.27 5.65
N MET A 41 -2.10 -2.76 4.43
CA MET A 41 -1.65 -1.41 4.08
C MET A 41 -2.38 -0.33 4.88
N ARG A 42 -3.69 -0.48 5.12
CA ARG A 42 -4.44 0.46 5.95
C ARG A 42 -4.02 0.44 7.42
N GLU A 43 -3.67 -0.73 7.95
CA GLU A 43 -3.12 -0.85 9.30
C GLU A 43 -1.77 -0.11 9.41
N ALA A 44 -0.91 -0.24 8.39
CA ALA A 44 0.35 0.50 8.33
C ALA A 44 0.14 2.02 8.21
N VAL A 45 -0.80 2.46 7.37
CA VAL A 45 -1.21 3.87 7.27
C VAL A 45 -1.62 4.37 8.66
N ALA A 46 -2.57 3.71 9.31
CA ALA A 46 -3.08 4.12 10.61
C ALA A 46 -1.99 4.19 11.70
N ALA A 47 -1.03 3.25 11.68
CA ALA A 47 0.09 3.27 12.62
C ALA A 47 1.03 4.46 12.41
N ILE A 48 1.30 4.83 11.16
CA ILE A 48 2.13 6.00 10.80
C ILE A 48 1.39 7.29 11.13
N GLU A 49 0.12 7.40 10.75
CA GLU A 49 -0.71 8.59 11.00
C GLU A 49 -0.93 8.82 12.50
N ALA A 50 -0.89 7.78 13.34
CA ALA A 50 -0.93 7.91 14.80
C ALA A 50 0.39 8.39 15.44
N GLY A 51 1.36 8.82 14.63
CA GLY A 51 2.69 9.27 15.09
C GLY A 51 3.68 8.13 15.36
N GLY A 52 3.36 6.90 14.93
CA GLY A 52 4.29 5.78 14.99
C GLY A 52 5.49 5.98 14.06
N ALA A 53 6.63 5.39 14.42
CA ALA A 53 7.80 5.39 13.56
C ALA A 53 7.53 4.61 12.26
N ILE A 54 7.99 5.14 11.13
CA ILE A 54 7.72 4.60 9.80
C ILE A 54 8.33 3.20 9.64
N ALA A 55 9.61 3.02 10.01
CA ALA A 55 10.32 1.77 9.78
C ALA A 55 9.66 0.53 10.44
N PRO A 56 9.26 0.57 11.74
CA PRO A 56 8.50 -0.52 12.34
C PRO A 56 7.16 -0.81 11.67
N ALA A 57 6.43 0.22 11.21
CA ALA A 57 5.15 0.04 10.53
C ALA A 57 5.33 -0.68 9.17
N LEU A 58 6.34 -0.29 8.39
CA LEU A 58 6.67 -0.96 7.12
C LEU A 58 7.14 -2.40 7.35
N ALA A 59 8.03 -2.62 8.32
CA ALA A 59 8.52 -3.97 8.65
C ALA A 59 7.39 -4.90 9.11
N ARG A 60 6.43 -4.36 9.88
CA ARG A 60 5.23 -5.09 10.30
C ARG A 60 4.36 -5.45 9.10
N ALA A 61 4.09 -4.49 8.22
CA ALA A 61 3.31 -4.72 7.01
C ALA A 61 3.93 -5.82 6.13
N GLU A 62 5.26 -5.81 5.94
CA GLU A 62 5.93 -6.88 5.21
C GLU A 62 5.78 -8.26 5.89
N ALA A 63 5.87 -8.32 7.21
CA ALA A 63 5.70 -9.57 7.95
C ALA A 63 4.27 -10.11 7.82
N ASP A 64 3.26 -9.23 7.90
CA ASP A 64 1.86 -9.60 7.75
C ASP A 64 1.54 -10.01 6.30
N ILE A 65 2.14 -9.37 5.30
CA ILE A 65 2.05 -9.77 3.88
C ILE A 65 2.60 -11.19 3.69
N ARG A 66 3.80 -11.50 4.22
CA ARG A 66 4.36 -12.86 4.15
C ARG A 66 3.45 -13.88 4.84
N THR A 67 2.93 -13.53 6.03
CA THR A 67 2.04 -14.39 6.82
C THR A 67 0.71 -14.65 6.12
N ALA A 68 0.18 -13.68 5.36
CA ALA A 68 -1.05 -13.82 4.60
C ALA A 68 -0.92 -14.79 3.41
N GLY A 69 0.29 -15.15 2.99
CA GLY A 69 0.54 -16.12 1.92
C GLY A 69 1.04 -15.54 0.60
N PHE A 70 1.47 -14.28 0.58
CA PHE A 70 2.15 -13.70 -0.57
C PHE A 70 3.53 -14.34 -0.76
N THR A 71 3.87 -14.66 -2.00
CA THR A 71 5.08 -15.41 -2.36
C THR A 71 6.31 -14.53 -2.56
N GLY A 72 6.13 -13.21 -2.64
CA GLY A 72 7.21 -12.26 -2.81
C GLY A 72 6.79 -10.84 -2.48
N ILE A 73 7.76 -10.01 -2.10
CA ILE A 73 7.60 -8.58 -1.86
C ILE A 73 8.72 -7.89 -2.63
N ASP A 74 8.35 -7.06 -3.61
CA ASP A 74 9.32 -6.21 -4.31
C ASP A 74 9.63 -4.98 -3.47
N TYR A 75 8.58 -4.36 -2.91
CA TYR A 75 8.70 -3.25 -1.97
C TYR A 75 7.44 -3.09 -1.11
N VAL A 76 7.66 -2.58 0.10
CA VAL A 76 6.69 -1.84 0.91
C VAL A 76 7.39 -0.57 1.37
N ALA A 77 7.04 0.57 0.78
CA ALA A 77 7.83 1.79 0.91
C ALA A 77 6.95 3.02 1.09
N LEU A 78 7.47 4.02 1.80
CA LEU A 78 6.83 5.32 1.97
C LEU A 78 7.63 6.39 1.21
N HIS A 79 6.94 7.13 0.35
CA HIS A 79 7.53 8.20 -0.46
C HIS A 79 6.80 9.51 -0.24
N ASP A 80 7.50 10.63 -0.33
CA ASP A 80 6.89 11.96 -0.33
C ASP A 80 5.90 12.08 -1.50
N GLU A 81 4.72 12.63 -1.24
CA GLU A 81 3.65 12.65 -2.24
C GLU A 81 3.99 13.55 -3.45
N ALA A 82 4.72 14.64 -3.23
CA ALA A 82 5.01 15.62 -4.27
C ALA A 82 6.34 15.33 -4.99
N ALA A 83 7.39 15.01 -4.24
CA ALA A 83 8.73 14.76 -4.78
C ALA A 83 8.95 13.30 -5.19
N PHE A 84 8.14 12.38 -4.65
CA PHE A 84 8.31 10.93 -4.84
C PHE A 84 9.66 10.39 -4.36
N GLU A 85 10.32 11.10 -3.45
CA GLU A 85 11.55 10.68 -2.80
C GLU A 85 11.24 9.78 -1.59
N PRO A 86 12.08 8.78 -1.28
CA PRO A 86 11.89 7.94 -0.09
C PRO A 86 11.87 8.78 1.18
N ILE A 87 10.90 8.53 2.06
CA ILE A 87 10.88 9.15 3.39
C ILE A 87 11.73 8.31 4.34
N GLY A 88 12.46 9.01 5.23
CA GLY A 88 13.26 8.40 6.27
C GLY A 88 12.45 7.62 7.30
N THR A 89 13.13 7.12 8.32
CA THR A 89 12.57 6.16 9.28
C THR A 89 11.83 6.79 10.46
N ASP A 90 11.90 8.11 10.60
CA ASP A 90 11.36 8.87 11.74
C ASP A 90 9.85 9.12 11.60
N ALA A 91 9.29 10.03 12.40
CA ALA A 91 7.87 10.40 12.30
C ALA A 91 7.56 11.10 10.97
N LEU A 92 6.32 10.93 10.49
CA LEU A 92 5.86 11.55 9.26
C LEU A 92 5.72 13.07 9.42
N THR A 93 6.34 13.85 8.53
CA THR A 93 6.34 15.32 8.59
C THR A 93 5.68 16.00 7.38
N SER A 94 5.44 15.26 6.29
CA SER A 94 4.76 15.73 5.08
C SER A 94 3.77 14.67 4.56
N PRO A 95 2.79 15.06 3.73
CA PRO A 95 1.95 14.09 3.01
C PRO A 95 2.80 13.12 2.19
N ALA A 96 2.40 11.84 2.23
CA ALA A 96 3.17 10.75 1.67
C ALA A 96 2.28 9.71 0.98
N ARG A 97 2.94 8.81 0.26
CA ARG A 97 2.33 7.65 -0.38
C ARG A 97 2.96 6.37 0.15
N LEU A 98 2.15 5.54 0.78
CA LEU A 98 2.52 4.15 1.06
C LEU A 98 2.30 3.33 -0.21
N LEU A 99 3.34 2.65 -0.65
CA LEU A 99 3.38 1.87 -1.88
C LEU A 99 3.66 0.41 -1.54
N ALA A 100 2.96 -0.51 -2.19
CA ALA A 100 3.29 -1.93 -2.12
C ALA A 100 3.30 -2.56 -3.52
N ALA A 101 4.27 -3.44 -3.75
CA ALA A 101 4.28 -4.37 -4.85
C ALA A 101 4.63 -5.76 -4.35
N VAL A 102 3.72 -6.70 -4.55
CA VAL A 102 3.77 -8.03 -3.97
C VAL A 102 3.40 -9.09 -5.00
N GLN A 103 3.92 -10.30 -4.82
CA GLN A 103 3.65 -11.44 -5.67
C GLN A 103 2.70 -12.40 -4.93
N LEU A 104 1.67 -12.88 -5.63
CA LEU A 104 0.77 -13.91 -5.16
C LEU A 104 0.57 -14.94 -6.27
N GLY A 105 1.18 -16.11 -6.09
CA GLY A 105 1.31 -17.10 -7.16
C GLY A 105 2.04 -16.52 -8.37
N ALA A 106 1.40 -16.55 -9.53
CA ALA A 106 1.92 -15.95 -10.77
C ALA A 106 1.55 -14.47 -10.95
N THR A 107 0.70 -13.91 -10.08
CA THR A 107 0.18 -12.55 -10.23
C THR A 107 0.95 -11.55 -9.37
N ARG A 108 1.44 -10.48 -10.01
CA ARG A 108 2.01 -9.31 -9.33
C ARG A 108 0.93 -8.27 -9.07
N LEU A 109 0.72 -7.95 -7.79
CA LEU A 109 -0.24 -6.95 -7.33
C LEU A 109 0.48 -5.68 -6.90
N ILE A 110 -0.11 -4.54 -7.17
CA ILE A 110 0.32 -3.24 -6.67
C ILE A 110 -0.86 -2.53 -6.02
N ASP A 111 -0.59 -1.76 -4.98
CA ASP A 111 -1.56 -0.87 -4.37
C ASP A 111 -0.82 0.31 -3.73
N ASN A 112 -1.55 1.39 -3.48
CA ASN A 112 -1.03 2.57 -2.78
C ASN A 112 -2.11 3.25 -1.94
N PHE A 113 -1.66 3.95 -0.89
CA PHE A 113 -2.51 4.79 -0.04
C PHE A 113 -1.87 6.14 0.23
N PRO A 114 -2.67 7.22 0.31
CA PRO A 114 -2.22 8.44 0.96
C PRO A 114 -1.94 8.17 2.43
N VAL A 115 -0.91 8.83 2.96
CA VAL A 115 -0.61 8.90 4.39
C VAL A 115 -0.43 10.37 4.72
N THR A 116 -1.19 10.85 5.70
CA THR A 116 -1.16 12.26 6.10
C THR A 116 -0.58 12.39 7.51
N PRO A 117 0.31 13.37 7.76
CA PRO A 117 0.75 13.65 9.13
C PRO A 117 -0.46 13.94 10.02
N ASP A 118 -0.42 13.52 11.29
CA ASP A 118 -1.44 13.93 12.24
C ASP A 118 -1.50 15.46 12.29
N ALA A 119 -2.66 16.04 12.00
CA ALA A 119 -2.87 17.49 12.07
C ALA A 119 -2.73 18.05 13.51
N ARG A 120 -2.58 17.16 14.52
CA ARG A 120 -2.41 17.50 15.93
C ARG A 120 -0.98 17.34 16.46
N ALA A 121 -0.02 16.95 15.63
CA ALA A 121 1.39 16.86 15.98
C ALA A 121 2.09 18.24 15.99
#